data_AF-A0ABD0RH75-F1
#
_entry.id   AF-A0ABD0RH75-F1
#
_cell.length_a   1.000
_cell.length_b   1.000
_cell.length_c   1.000
_cell.angle_alpha   90.00
_cell.angle_beta   90.00
_cell.angle_gamma   90.00
#
_symmetry.space_group_name_H-M   'P 1'
#
loop_
_entity.id
_entity.type
_entity.pdbx_description
1 polymer ?
#
loop_
_entity_poly.entity_id
_entity_poly.type
_entity_poly.pdbx_seq_one_letter_code
_entity_poly.pdbx_strand_id
1 'polypeptide(L)'
;MADLGDDTGARALLALKSAPCSPVAVSVAPVYTLSSSTSPRITSSMPLSPPSQALARLEGRDFEFVMRQRTVTVGRNSSHGSVDVNMGHSSFISRRHLQITFEEPHFYLRCLGKNGVFVDGVFQRRGAPPLLLPR
;
A
#
# COMPACT_ATOMS: atom_id res chain seq x y z
N MET A 1 45.43 20.50 19.57
CA MET A 1 45.48 19.04 19.77
C MET A 1 44.05 18.56 19.81
N ALA A 2 43.62 17.84 18.77
CA ALA A 2 42.30 17.23 18.69
C ALA A 2 42.39 15.85 19.37
N ASP A 3 41.61 15.63 20.41
CA ASP A 3 41.46 14.32 21.03
C ASP A 3 40.10 13.77 20.64
N LEU A 4 40.16 12.82 19.70
CA LEU A 4 39.05 12.12 19.08
C LEU A 4 38.79 10.88 19.94
N GLY A 5 37.75 10.94 20.78
CA GLY A 5 37.30 9.80 21.59
C GLY A 5 36.65 8.75 20.70
N ASP A 6 37.44 7.73 20.34
CA ASP A 6 37.05 6.59 19.51
C ASP A 6 36.59 5.44 20.43
N ASP A 7 35.34 5.47 20.87
CA ASP A 7 34.72 4.37 21.64
C ASP A 7 34.36 3.21 20.71
N THR A 8 35.38 2.43 20.40
CA THR A 8 35.37 1.09 19.80
C THR A 8 34.62 0.12 20.70
N GLY A 9 33.29 0.16 20.63
CA GLY A 9 32.38 -0.62 21.47
C GLY A 9 31.33 -1.41 20.69
N ALA A 10 31.72 -2.26 19.73
CA ALA A 10 30.81 -3.26 19.16
C ALA A 10 31.55 -4.42 18.45
N ARG A 11 32.49 -5.07 19.14
CA ARG A 11 32.92 -6.44 18.79
C ARG A 11 32.23 -7.47 19.70
N ALA A 12 31.03 -7.86 19.30
CA ALA A 12 30.33 -9.10 19.68
C ALA A 12 28.98 -9.01 18.93
N LEU A 13 28.68 -9.78 17.90
CA LEU A 13 28.34 -11.20 18.00
C LEU A 13 28.40 -11.80 16.59
N LEU A 14 29.51 -12.46 16.28
CA LEU A 14 29.56 -13.47 15.23
C LEU A 14 29.45 -14.83 15.92
N ALA A 15 28.58 -15.68 15.35
CA ALA A 15 28.51 -17.13 15.54
C ALA A 15 27.98 -17.67 16.88
N LEU A 16 26.88 -18.43 16.78
CA LEU A 16 26.73 -19.83 17.22
C LEU A 16 25.24 -20.20 17.11
N LYS A 17 24.89 -21.00 16.08
CA LYS A 17 24.49 -22.42 16.19
C LYS A 17 22.95 -22.60 16.30
N SER A 18 22.28 -23.07 15.22
CA SER A 18 21.86 -24.47 14.96
C SER A 18 20.68 -24.91 15.87
N ALA A 19 19.56 -25.53 15.45
CA ALA A 19 19.09 -26.29 14.26
C ALA A 19 17.55 -26.54 14.44
N PRO A 20 16.83 -27.51 13.81
CA PRO A 20 16.93 -28.28 12.53
C PRO A 20 15.62 -28.14 11.67
N CYS A 21 15.50 -28.54 10.39
CA CYS A 21 15.08 -29.86 9.84
C CYS A 21 14.91 -29.66 8.30
N SER A 22 15.78 -30.17 7.40
CA SER A 22 15.64 -31.37 6.52
C SER A 22 14.38 -31.42 5.61
N PRO A 23 14.40 -31.94 4.34
CA PRO A 23 15.40 -32.78 3.62
C PRO A 23 15.89 -32.22 2.25
N VAL A 24 17.13 -32.47 1.82
CA VAL A 24 17.57 -33.53 0.86
C VAL A 24 16.74 -33.54 -0.44
N ALA A 25 17.30 -33.17 -1.60
CA ALA A 25 18.23 -34.02 -2.33
C ALA A 25 19.33 -33.28 -3.11
N VAL A 26 20.51 -33.92 -3.06
CA VAL A 26 21.78 -33.61 -3.70
C VAL A 26 21.77 -34.09 -5.16
N SER A 27 22.38 -33.32 -6.08
CA SER A 27 23.15 -33.88 -7.20
C SER A 27 23.80 -32.77 -8.01
N VAL A 28 25.11 -32.54 -7.81
CA VAL A 28 26.00 -32.25 -8.95
C VAL A 28 27.41 -32.70 -8.60
N ALA A 29 27.86 -33.74 -9.29
CA ALA A 29 29.25 -34.14 -9.44
C ALA A 29 29.81 -33.56 -10.76
N PRO A 30 31.15 -33.52 -10.95
CA PRO A 30 31.81 -32.35 -11.51
C PRO A 30 32.55 -32.57 -12.85
N VAL A 31 32.99 -31.44 -13.42
CA VAL A 31 34.10 -31.21 -14.38
C VAL A 31 33.98 -31.69 -15.85
N TYR A 32 34.42 -30.76 -16.73
CA TYR A 32 34.96 -30.83 -18.09
C TYR A 32 34.10 -31.27 -19.30
N THR A 33 34.28 -30.45 -20.35
CA THR A 33 34.23 -30.71 -21.80
C THR A 33 32.89 -30.94 -22.52
N LEU A 34 32.70 -30.05 -23.50
CA LEU A 34 32.22 -30.26 -24.88
C LEU A 34 30.71 -30.43 -25.17
N SER A 35 30.29 -29.60 -26.14
CA SER A 35 29.25 -29.80 -27.15
C SER A 35 27.77 -29.73 -26.79
N SER A 36 27.10 -28.85 -27.56
CA SER A 36 25.77 -28.97 -28.17
C SER A 36 24.72 -29.79 -27.45
N SER A 37 23.59 -29.17 -27.11
CA SER A 37 22.44 -29.10 -28.04
C SER A 37 21.16 -28.70 -27.28
N THR A 38 20.29 -27.99 -28.01
CA THR A 38 18.82 -28.08 -27.94
C THR A 38 18.09 -27.96 -26.59
N SER A 39 17.46 -26.79 -26.49
CA SER A 39 16.03 -26.61 -26.22
C SER A 39 15.54 -26.25 -24.82
N PRO A 40 14.49 -25.41 -24.77
CA PRO A 40 14.17 -24.52 -23.68
C PRO A 40 13.12 -25.16 -22.77
N ARG A 41 13.11 -24.85 -21.47
CA ARG A 41 11.88 -25.01 -20.70
C ARG A 41 11.83 -24.16 -19.43
N ILE A 42 10.79 -23.32 -19.44
CA ILE A 42 9.92 -22.89 -18.33
C ILE A 42 10.55 -22.09 -17.20
N THR A 43 10.65 -20.79 -17.45
CA THR A 43 10.37 -19.73 -16.49
C THR A 43 9.09 -20.07 -15.71
N SER A 44 9.23 -20.61 -14.50
CA SER A 44 8.11 -20.67 -13.55
C SER A 44 7.94 -19.27 -12.96
N SER A 45 7.35 -18.37 -13.76
CA SER A 45 6.75 -17.16 -13.23
C SER A 45 5.53 -17.60 -12.43
N MET A 46 5.66 -17.64 -11.11
CA MET A 46 4.52 -17.68 -10.20
C MET A 46 3.47 -16.68 -10.71
N PRO A 47 2.20 -17.07 -10.94
CA PRO A 47 1.16 -16.09 -11.14
C PRO A 47 1.01 -15.36 -9.81
N LEU A 48 1.64 -14.18 -9.74
CA LEU A 48 1.30 -13.14 -8.77
C LEU A 48 -0.23 -13.06 -8.82
N SER A 49 -0.89 -13.36 -7.70
CA SER A 49 -2.35 -13.26 -7.55
C SER A 49 -2.87 -12.06 -8.33
N PRO A 50 -3.94 -12.20 -9.14
CA PRO A 50 -4.39 -11.12 -10.02
C PRO A 50 -4.49 -9.84 -9.19
N PRO A 51 -3.93 -8.71 -9.68
CA PRO A 51 -3.88 -7.48 -8.90
C PRO A 51 -5.32 -7.14 -8.50
N SER A 52 -5.61 -7.17 -7.20
CA SER A 52 -6.95 -6.98 -6.61
C SER A 52 -7.76 -5.96 -7.41
N GLN A 53 -8.81 -6.43 -8.10
CA GLN A 53 -9.51 -5.66 -9.14
C GLN A 53 -9.82 -4.23 -8.66
N ALA A 54 -9.50 -3.24 -9.50
CA ALA A 54 -9.82 -1.85 -9.19
C ALA A 54 -11.36 -1.68 -9.14
N LEU A 55 -11.87 -1.21 -8.01
CA LEU A 55 -13.30 -0.94 -7.82
C LEU A 55 -13.68 0.41 -8.43
N ALA A 56 -12.85 1.43 -8.20
CA ALA A 56 -13.03 2.77 -8.75
C ALA A 56 -11.69 3.48 -8.93
N ARG A 57 -11.70 4.55 -9.72
CA ARG A 57 -10.59 5.51 -9.80
C ARG A 57 -11.10 6.85 -9.28
N LEU A 58 -10.43 7.38 -8.27
CA LEU A 58 -10.68 8.70 -7.70
C LEU A 58 -9.68 9.65 -8.34
N GLU A 59 -10.17 10.59 -9.14
CA GLU A 59 -9.36 11.59 -9.81
C GLU A 59 -9.65 12.96 -9.19
N GLY A 60 -8.59 13.70 -8.89
CA GLY A 60 -8.65 15.10 -8.49
C GLY A 60 -7.66 15.92 -9.30
N ARG A 61 -7.58 17.22 -9.00
CA ARG A 61 -6.70 18.13 -9.75
C ARG A 61 -5.22 17.74 -9.68
N ASP A 62 -4.80 17.27 -8.51
CA ASP A 62 -3.38 17.01 -8.20
C ASP A 62 -3.14 15.57 -7.70
N PHE A 63 -4.14 14.69 -7.83
CA PHE A 63 -4.00 13.30 -7.38
C PHE A 63 -4.84 12.34 -8.23
N GLU A 64 -4.34 11.13 -8.35
CA GLU A 64 -5.05 9.98 -8.89
C GLU A 64 -4.92 8.83 -7.88
N PHE A 65 -6.04 8.20 -7.53
CA PHE A 65 -6.06 7.09 -6.60
C PHE A 65 -6.95 5.95 -7.08
N VAL A 66 -6.38 4.77 -7.21
CA VAL A 66 -7.14 3.56 -7.59
C VAL A 66 -7.67 2.88 -6.33
N MET A 67 -8.99 2.95 -6.15
CA MET A 67 -9.71 2.30 -5.05
C MET A 67 -9.74 0.78 -5.29
N ARG A 68 -8.96 0.03 -4.50
CA ARG A 68 -8.98 -1.44 -4.47
C ARG A 68 -9.71 -2.00 -3.26
N GLN A 69 -9.92 -1.19 -2.23
CA GLN A 69 -10.64 -1.55 -1.00
C GLN A 69 -12.06 -1.02 -1.06
N ARG A 70 -12.99 -1.68 -0.37
CA ARG A 70 -14.40 -1.26 -0.31
C ARG A 70 -14.61 0.08 0.37
N THR A 71 -13.70 0.51 1.23
CA THR A 71 -13.81 1.79 1.92
C THR A 71 -12.53 2.57 1.75
N VAL A 72 -12.64 3.84 1.38
CA VAL A 72 -11.54 4.78 1.22
C VAL A 72 -11.83 6.03 2.03
N THR A 73 -10.88 6.43 2.86
CA THR A 73 -10.94 7.63 3.68
C THR A 73 -10.07 8.72 3.07
N VAL A 74 -10.70 9.87 2.84
CA VAL A 74 -10.07 11.03 2.24
C VAL A 74 -10.00 12.16 3.25
N GLY A 75 -8.85 12.79 3.38
CA GLY A 75 -8.66 13.88 4.34
C GLY A 75 -7.25 14.42 4.36
N ARG A 76 -6.90 15.08 5.46
CA ARG A 76 -5.55 15.59 5.70
C ARG A 76 -4.77 14.64 6.58
N ASN A 77 -3.59 14.21 6.10
CA ASN A 77 -2.65 13.45 6.91
C ASN A 77 -2.11 14.31 8.07
N SER A 78 -2.00 13.71 9.25
CA SER A 78 -1.41 14.33 10.43
C SER A 78 -0.74 13.27 11.29
N SER A 79 0.12 13.68 12.22
CA SER A 79 0.69 12.80 13.25
C SER A 79 -0.34 11.96 14.03
N HIS A 80 -1.62 12.36 13.99
CA HIS A 80 -2.71 11.71 14.71
C HIS A 80 -3.64 10.86 13.83
N GLY A 81 -3.32 10.60 12.56
CA GLY A 81 -4.14 9.69 11.75
C GLY A 81 -3.72 9.59 10.29
N SER A 82 -3.63 8.34 9.82
CA SER A 82 -3.47 7.99 8.41
C SER A 82 -4.78 8.13 7.64
N VAL A 83 -4.66 8.48 6.37
CA VAL A 83 -5.73 8.54 5.37
C VAL A 83 -5.27 7.84 4.11
N ASP A 84 -6.20 7.31 3.33
CA ASP A 84 -5.89 6.64 2.07
C ASP A 84 -5.56 7.66 0.97
N VAL A 85 -6.32 8.77 0.95
CA VAL A 85 -6.08 9.90 0.03
C VAL A 85 -5.81 11.17 0.84
N ASN A 86 -4.61 11.72 0.68
CA ASN A 86 -4.18 12.95 1.35
C ASN A 86 -4.46 14.18 0.47
N MET A 87 -5.25 15.12 0.98
CA MET A 87 -5.62 16.36 0.29
C MET A 87 -4.74 17.57 0.69
N GLY A 88 -3.52 17.29 1.13
CA GLY A 88 -2.57 18.31 1.60
C GLY A 88 -2.83 18.78 3.03
N HIS A 89 -2.35 19.97 3.38
CA HIS A 89 -2.23 20.41 4.78
C HIS A 89 -3.29 21.43 5.24
N SER A 90 -4.29 21.74 4.39
CA SER A 90 -5.30 22.76 4.68
C SER A 90 -6.08 22.48 5.97
N SER A 91 -6.20 23.48 6.85
CA SER A 91 -7.01 23.41 8.08
C SER A 91 -8.51 23.36 7.79
N PHE A 92 -8.92 23.71 6.57
CA PHE A 92 -10.29 23.57 6.11
C PHE A 92 -10.66 22.09 5.87
N ILE A 93 -9.66 21.24 5.64
CA ILE A 93 -9.81 19.82 5.42
C ILE A 93 -9.62 19.09 6.75
N SER A 94 -10.60 18.26 7.10
CA SER A 94 -10.55 17.49 8.34
C SER A 94 -9.63 16.28 8.18
N ARG A 95 -9.07 15.79 9.30
CA ARG A 95 -8.23 14.57 9.30
C ARG A 95 -8.92 13.40 8.61
N ARG A 96 -10.19 13.16 8.95
CA ARG A 96 -11.12 12.34 8.17
C ARG A 96 -12.21 13.25 7.64
N HIS A 97 -12.13 13.65 6.38
CA HIS A 97 -13.01 14.66 5.81
C HIS A 97 -14.22 14.04 5.14
N LEU A 98 -13.99 13.03 4.31
CA LEU A 98 -15.03 12.23 3.71
C LEU A 98 -14.58 10.78 3.64
N GLN A 99 -15.57 9.90 3.53
CA GLN A 99 -15.35 8.47 3.35
C GLN A 99 -16.21 8.02 2.18
N ILE A 100 -15.60 7.27 1.26
CA ILE A 100 -16.29 6.62 0.15
C ILE A 100 -16.37 5.14 0.49
N THR A 101 -17.57 4.58 0.43
CA THR A 101 -17.81 3.16 0.64
C THR A 101 -18.50 2.58 -0.58
N PHE A 102 -17.93 1.51 -1.11
CA PHE A 102 -18.48 0.72 -2.19
C PHE A 102 -19.29 -0.43 -1.61
N GLU A 103 -20.58 -0.40 -1.87
CA GLU A 103 -21.53 -1.45 -1.56
C GLU A 103 -22.20 -1.84 -2.87
N GLU A 104 -21.64 -2.87 -3.49
CA GLU A 104 -21.98 -3.35 -4.83
C GLU A 104 -23.50 -3.40 -5.04
N PRO A 105 -24.07 -2.74 -6.06
CA PRO A 105 -23.41 -2.04 -7.18
C PRO A 105 -23.07 -0.55 -6.95
N HIS A 106 -23.36 0.01 -5.78
CA HIS A 106 -23.42 1.46 -5.55
C HIS A 106 -22.20 2.01 -4.77
N PHE A 107 -21.93 3.31 -4.96
CA PHE A 107 -20.95 4.06 -4.18
C PHE A 107 -21.67 5.05 -3.25
N TYR A 108 -21.27 5.07 -1.99
CA TYR A 108 -21.80 5.97 -0.99
C TYR A 108 -20.71 6.89 -0.48
N LEU A 109 -21.02 8.18 -0.40
CA LEU A 109 -20.15 9.21 0.16
C LEU A 109 -20.71 9.67 1.51
N ARG A 110 -19.88 9.57 2.54
CA ARG A 110 -20.21 10.06 3.88
C ARG A 110 -19.36 11.27 4.26
N CYS A 111 -20.03 12.30 4.74
CA CYS A 111 -19.41 13.56 5.12
C CYS A 111 -19.07 13.55 6.63
N LEU A 112 -17.78 13.48 6.94
CA LEU A 112 -17.26 13.44 8.31
C LEU A 112 -16.65 14.78 8.75
N GLY A 113 -16.28 15.61 7.78
CA GLY A 113 -15.63 16.90 7.99
C GLY A 113 -16.57 17.95 8.58
N LYS A 114 -16.02 18.83 9.43
CA LYS A 114 -16.79 19.90 10.09
C LYS A 114 -17.35 20.94 9.10
N ASN A 115 -16.63 21.19 8.01
CA ASN A 115 -16.99 22.20 7.02
C ASN A 115 -17.95 21.67 5.95
N GLY A 116 -18.30 20.38 6.00
CA GLY A 116 -19.06 19.73 4.93
C GLY A 116 -18.25 19.56 3.64
N VAL A 117 -18.90 19.04 2.61
CA VAL A 117 -18.37 18.87 1.25
C VAL A 117 -19.44 19.26 0.24
N PHE A 118 -19.01 19.61 -0.97
CA PHE A 118 -19.93 19.82 -2.09
C PHE A 118 -19.84 18.62 -3.03
N VAL A 119 -20.98 18.02 -3.37
CA VAL A 119 -21.09 16.94 -4.35
C VAL A 119 -22.08 17.39 -5.41
N ASP A 120 -21.66 17.47 -6.67
CA ASP A 120 -22.47 17.95 -7.79
C ASP A 120 -23.14 19.31 -7.53
N GLY A 121 -22.44 20.22 -6.84
CA GLY A 121 -22.94 21.53 -6.45
C GLY A 121 -23.85 21.55 -5.21
N VAL A 122 -24.22 20.38 -4.65
CA VAL A 122 -25.05 20.27 -3.46
C VAL A 122 -24.19 20.18 -2.20
N PHE A 123 -24.47 21.04 -1.21
CA PHE A 123 -23.75 21.04 0.06
C PHE A 123 -24.22 19.93 0.99
N GLN A 124 -23.28 19.08 1.41
CA GLN A 124 -23.50 18.00 2.36
C GLN A 124 -22.88 18.32 3.72
N ARG A 125 -23.72 18.31 4.75
CA ARG A 125 -23.34 18.62 6.13
C ARG A 125 -22.82 17.38 6.87
N ARG A 126 -22.03 17.61 7.92
CA ARG A 126 -21.54 16.53 8.80
C ARG A 126 -22.72 15.77 9.42
N GLY A 127 -22.70 14.45 9.31
CA GLY A 127 -23.77 13.60 9.87
C GLY A 127 -25.03 13.53 9.02
N ALA A 128 -25.04 14.14 7.83
CA ALA A 128 -26.03 13.80 6.81
C ALA A 128 -25.98 12.29 6.50
N PRO A 129 -27.11 11.70 6.06
CA PRO A 129 -27.11 10.32 5.57
C PRO A 129 -26.07 10.15 4.43
N PRO A 130 -25.51 8.95 4.25
CA PRO A 130 -24.60 8.69 3.13
C PRO A 130 -25.26 9.06 1.80
N LEU A 131 -24.56 9.86 1.01
CA LEU A 131 -25.02 10.29 -0.31
C LEU A 131 -24.68 9.19 -1.32
N LEU A 132 -25.67 8.72 -2.06
CA LEU A 132 -25.45 7.83 -3.20
C LEU A 132 -24.77 8.62 -4.33
N LEU A 133 -23.59 8.18 -4.77
CA LEU A 133 -22.88 8.77 -5.89
C LEU A 133 -23.42 8.20 -7.21
N PRO A 134 -23.57 9.04 -8.25
CA PRO A 134 -23.83 8.56 -9.60
C PRO A 134 -22.65 7.72 -10.11
N ARG A 135 -22.93 6.85 -11.08
CA ARG A 135 -21.91 6.02 -11.75
C ARG A 135 -21.26 6.72 -12.91
#